data_AF-A0A2V0QDF8-F1
#
_entry.id   AF-A0A2V0QDF8-F1
#
_cell.length_a   1.000
_cell.length_b   1.000
_cell.length_c   1.000
_cell.angle_alpha   90.00
_cell.angle_beta   90.00
_cell.angle_gamma   90.00
#
_symmetry.space_group_name_H-M   'P 1'
#
loop_
_entity.id
_entity.type
_entity.pdbx_description
1 polymer ?
#
loop_
_entity_poly.entity_id
_entity_poly.type
_entity_poly.pdbx_seq_one_letter_code
_entity_poly.pdbx_strand_id
1 'polypeptide(L)' 'MAADKVADFFRPARDDALAFVGSDGEIRGAQFEQAVQHYRSISAQPRMSELQLAQAIAAIY' A
#
# COMPACT_ATOMS: atom_id res chain seq x y z
N MET A 1 -19.79 1.33 4.51
CA MET A 1 -19.58 0.41 3.38
C MET A 1 -18.42 0.80 2.44
N ALA A 2 -18.01 2.06 2.30
CA ALA A 2 -16.82 2.41 1.49
C ALA A 2 -15.48 2.19 2.21
N ALA A 3 -15.38 2.53 3.50
CA ALA A 3 -14.13 2.38 4.27
C ALA A 3 -13.70 0.92 4.47
N ASP A 4 -14.66 0.01 4.62
CA ASP A 4 -14.41 -1.42 4.81
C ASP A 4 -13.70 -2.04 3.59
N LYS A 5 -14.13 -1.62 2.39
CA LYS A 5 -13.59 -2.09 1.10
C LYS A 5 -12.16 -1.61 0.85
N VAL A 6 -11.77 -0.48 1.45
CA VAL A 6 -10.41 0.08 1.35
C VAL A 6 -9.47 -0.69 2.29
N ALA A 7 -9.94 -1.06 3.49
CA ALA A 7 -9.16 -1.86 4.42
C ALA A 7 -8.87 -3.28 3.89
N ASP A 8 -9.67 -3.80 2.97
CA ASP A 8 -9.45 -5.11 2.34
C ASP A 8 -8.20 -5.16 1.45
N PHE A 9 -7.80 -4.04 0.87
CA PHE A 9 -6.57 -3.95 0.07
C PHE A 9 -5.34 -3.70 0.93
N PHE A 10 -5.48 -2.95 2.03
CA PHE A 10 -4.33 -2.51 2.83
C PHE A 10 -3.96 -3.44 3.99
N ARG A 11 -4.93 -4.10 4.64
CA ARG A 11 -4.65 -5.09 5.71
C ARG A 11 -3.72 -6.22 5.25
N PRO A 12 -3.99 -6.92 4.12
CA PRO A 12 -3.11 -8.00 3.69
C PRO A 12 -1.80 -7.49 3.05
N ALA A 13 -1.68 -6.19 2.76
CA ALA A 13 -0.49 -5.61 2.15
C ALA A 13 0.61 -5.26 3.17
N ARG A 14 0.36 -5.43 4.48
CA ARG A 14 1.29 -5.02 5.55
C ARG A 14 2.68 -5.66 5.43
N ASP A 15 2.74 -6.97 5.27
CA ASP A 15 4.02 -7.69 5.23
C ASP A 15 4.79 -7.37 3.94
N ASP A 16 4.10 -7.27 2.81
CA ASP A 16 4.68 -6.84 1.54
C ASP A 16 5.18 -5.39 1.60
N ALA A 17 4.48 -4.50 2.30
CA ALA A 17 4.89 -3.12 2.52
C ALA A 17 6.15 -3.03 3.42
N LEU A 18 6.25 -3.88 4.44
CA LEU A 18 7.46 -3.98 5.26
C LEU A 18 8.66 -4.47 4.45
N ALA A 19 8.47 -5.47 3.57
CA ALA A 19 9.51 -5.94 2.67
C ALA A 19 9.94 -4.86 1.66
N PHE A 20 8.98 -4.11 1.11
CA PHE A 20 9.24 -2.99 0.22
C PHE A 20 10.07 -1.89 0.91
N VAL A 21 9.69 -1.48 2.13
CA VAL A 21 10.44 -0.47 2.89
C VAL A 21 11.83 -0.98 3.29
N GLY A 22 11.94 -2.22 3.78
CA GLY A 22 13.21 -2.81 4.21
C GLY A 22 14.19 -3.09 3.06
N SER A 23 13.70 -3.04 1.81
CA SER A 23 14.49 -3.21 0.60
C SER A 23 14.68 -1.91 -0.19
N ASP A 24 14.35 -0.75 0.40
CA ASP A 24 14.37 0.56 -0.28
C ASP A 24 13.60 0.58 -1.63
N GLY A 25 12.56 -0.25 -1.72
CA GLY A 25 11.65 -0.32 -2.86
C GLY A 25 11.96 -1.39 -3.90
N GLU A 26 12.92 -2.28 -3.64
CA GLU A 26 13.30 -3.35 -4.58
C GLU A 26 12.33 -4.54 -4.53
N ILE A 27 11.83 -4.92 -3.35
CA ILE A 27 10.95 -6.08 -3.17
C ILE A 27 9.48 -5.64 -3.22
N ARG A 28 8.79 -5.99 -4.30
CA ARG A 28 7.36 -5.70 -4.52
C ARG A 28 6.52 -6.97 -4.39
N GLY A 29 5.88 -7.14 -3.24
CA GLY A 29 4.93 -8.21 -3.03
C GLY A 29 3.57 -7.94 -3.69
N ALA A 30 2.84 -9.02 -4.00
CA ALA A 30 1.61 -8.95 -4.80
C ALA A 30 0.49 -8.15 -4.11
N GLN A 31 0.38 -8.22 -2.78
CA GLN A 31 -0.64 -7.49 -2.03
C GLN A 31 -0.31 -5.99 -1.98
N PHE A 32 0.97 -5.64 -1.84
CA PHE A 32 1.39 -4.24 -1.92
C PHE A 32 1.17 -3.64 -3.31
N GLU A 33 1.45 -4.39 -4.39
CA GLU A 33 1.15 -3.94 -5.76
C GLU A 33 -0.36 -3.69 -5.97
N GLN A 34 -1.22 -4.59 -5.47
CA GLN A 34 -2.68 -4.39 -5.51
C GLN A 34 -3.10 -3.13 -4.73
N ALA A 35 -2.52 -2.92 -3.55
CA ALA A 35 -2.77 -1.73 -2.73
C ALA A 35 -2.36 -0.43 -3.45
N VAL A 36 -1.19 -0.41 -4.09
CA VAL A 36 -0.71 0.73 -4.90
C VAL A 36 -1.66 1.00 -6.07
N GLN A 37 -2.05 -0.06 -6.79
CA GLN A 37 -2.96 0.09 -7.93
C GLN A 37 -4.33 0.59 -7.50
N HIS A 38 -4.86 0.08 -6.37
CA HIS A 38 -6.09 0.58 -5.79
C HIS A 38 -5.96 2.06 -5.39
N TYR A 39 -4.89 2.44 -4.67
CA TYR A 39 -4.62 3.82 -4.26
C TYR A 39 -4.57 4.80 -5.44
N ARG A 40 -3.90 4.42 -6.53
CA ARG A 40 -3.83 5.20 -7.78
C ARG A 40 -5.17 5.26 -8.50
N SER A 41 -5.97 4.20 -8.45
CA SER A 41 -7.28 4.16 -9.11
C SER A 41 -8.29 5.14 -8.50
N ILE A 42 -8.21 5.34 -7.17
CA ILE A 42 -9.11 6.24 -6.44
C ILE A 42 -8.58 7.68 -6.33
N SER A 43 -7.30 7.90 -6.63
CA SER A 43 -6.63 9.19 -6.51
C SER A 43 -6.06 9.62 -7.86
N ALA A 44 -6.79 10.48 -8.59
CA ALA A 44 -6.34 11.02 -9.88
C ALA A 44 -4.99 11.77 -9.79
N GLN A 45 -4.65 12.31 -8.62
CA GLN A 45 -3.35 12.88 -8.28
C GLN A 45 -2.91 12.34 -6.91
N PRO A 46 -2.17 11.22 -6.88
CA PRO A 46 -1.66 10.65 -5.64
C PRO A 46 -0.73 11.64 -4.95
N ARG A 47 -0.96 11.89 -3.65
CA ARG A 47 -0.14 12.82 -2.85
C ARG A 47 1.04 12.15 -2.17
N MET A 48 1.05 10.82 -2.13
CA MET A 48 2.10 10.02 -1.50
C MET A 48 2.87 9.25 -2.58
N SER A 49 4.20 9.17 -2.40
CA SER A 49 5.01 8.19 -3.14
C SER A 49 4.66 6.76 -2.72
N GLU A 50 5.06 5.76 -3.51
CA GLU A 50 4.87 4.34 -3.12
C GLU A 50 5.57 4.03 -1.80
N LEU A 51 6.74 4.63 -1.54
CA LEU A 51 7.46 4.46 -0.27
C LEU A 51 6.67 5.06 0.91
N GLN A 52 6.08 6.24 0.74
CA GLN A 52 5.22 6.86 1.76
C GLN A 52 3.93 6.06 1.98
N LEU A 53 3.35 5.50 0.91
CA LEU A 53 2.20 4.61 1.02
C LEU A 53 2.55 3.32 1.78
N ALA A 54 3.69 2.69 1.46
CA ALA A 54 4.17 1.50 2.16
C ALA A 54 4.38 1.76 3.65
N GLN A 55 5.04 2.88 3.99
CA GLN A 55 5.23 3.31 5.39
C GLN A 55 3.90 3.53 6.11
N ALA A 56 2.92 4.15 5.46
CA ALA A 56 1.60 4.36 6.03
C ALA A 56 0.87 3.02 6.27
N ILE A 57 0.91 2.09 5.31
CA ILE A 57 0.31 0.76 5.45
C ILE A 57 0.95 0.01 6.62
N ALA A 58 2.29 -0.02 6.69
CA ALA A 58 3.03 -0.72 7.75
C ALA A 58 2.82 -0.16 9.16
N ALA A 59 2.48 1.14 9.27
CA ALA A 59 2.24 1.81 10.53
C ALA A 59 0.78 1.68 11.03
N ILE A 60 -0.18 1.54 10.11
CA ILE A 60 -1.62 1.56 10.42
C ILE A 60 -2.19 0.13 10.61
N TYR A 61 -1.79 -0.79 9.75
CA TYR A 61 -2.24 -2.19 9.76
C TYR A 61 -1.15 -3.07 10.35
#